data_AF-A0A148N711-F1
#
_entry.id   AF-A0A148N711-F1
#
_cell.length_a   1.000
_cell.length_b   1.000
_cell.length_c   1.000
_cell.angle_alpha   90.00
_cell.angle_beta   90.00
_cell.angle_gamma   90.00
#
_symmetry.space_group_name_H-M   'P 1'
#
loop_
_entity.id
_entity.type
_entity.pdbx_description
1 polymer ?
#
loop_
_entity_poly.entity_id
_entity_poly.type
_entity_poly.pdbx_seq_one_letter_code
_entity_poly.pdbx_strand_id
1 'polypeptide(L)'
;MLTNQLGVTPAQAAGGSGAIFQAAKARMAPSAFQTLTAKVPEVTQLLNQAPAASSGSALSRGISALGGGNSSAATLLQLGQTFKSLNMSPDMVNQFVPVVVNYVKSQGGQALSNMLQTALIGG
;
A
#
# COMPACT_ATOMS: atom_id res chain seq x y z
N MET A 1 -10.73 -5.50 -17.69
CA MET A 1 -12.10 -5.17 -17.28
C MET A 1 -12.24 -4.95 -15.75
N LEU A 2 -11.25 -4.33 -15.08
CA LEU A 2 -11.32 -3.97 -13.64
C LEU A 2 -11.46 -2.45 -13.42
N THR A 3 -10.93 -1.65 -14.36
CA THR A 3 -11.07 -0.19 -14.43
C THR A 3 -12.53 0.27 -14.53
N ASN A 4 -13.42 -0.57 -15.08
CA ASN A 4 -14.86 -0.26 -15.25
C ASN A 4 -15.72 -0.54 -14.01
N GLN A 5 -15.25 -1.28 -13.00
CA GLN A 5 -16.05 -1.59 -11.80
C GLN A 5 -15.76 -0.69 -10.60
N LEU A 6 -14.53 -0.19 -10.49
CA LEU A 6 -14.15 0.76 -9.43
C LEU A 6 -14.18 2.23 -9.91
N GLY A 7 -14.29 2.47 -11.23
CA GLY A 7 -14.21 3.82 -11.79
C GLY A 7 -12.84 4.47 -11.61
N VAL A 8 -11.78 3.66 -11.50
CA VAL A 8 -10.41 4.10 -11.23
C VAL A 8 -9.55 3.97 -12.49
N THR A 9 -8.72 4.99 -12.72
CA THR A 9 -7.74 5.00 -13.82
C THR A 9 -6.57 4.06 -13.51
N PRO A 10 -5.82 3.60 -14.53
CA PRO A 10 -4.60 2.82 -14.30
C PRO A 10 -3.58 3.57 -13.42
N ALA A 11 -3.51 4.90 -13.53
CA ALA A 11 -2.65 5.72 -12.67
C ALA A 11 -3.10 5.71 -11.20
N GLN A 12 -4.41 5.79 -10.95
CA GLN A 12 -5.00 5.67 -9.61
C GLN A 12 -4.78 4.28 -9.02
N ALA A 13 -4.97 3.24 -9.83
CA ALA A 13 -4.72 1.87 -9.40
C ALA A 13 -3.23 1.66 -9.07
N ALA A 14 -2.33 2.16 -9.91
CA ALA A 14 -0.89 2.09 -9.68
C ALA A 14 -0.47 2.87 -8.42
N GLY A 15 -0.95 4.10 -8.28
CA GLY A 15 -0.70 4.96 -7.13
C GLY A 15 -1.24 4.37 -5.81
N GLY A 16 -2.47 3.85 -5.83
CA GLY A 16 -3.11 3.23 -4.68
C GLY A 16 -2.42 1.93 -4.26
N SER A 17 -2.09 1.06 -5.23
CA SER A 17 -1.31 -0.16 -4.99
C SER A 17 0.06 0.17 -4.41
N GLY A 18 0.76 1.14 -5.00
CA GLY A 18 2.06 1.61 -4.55
C GLY A 18 2.03 2.13 -3.12
N ALA A 19 0.99 2.88 -2.74
CA ALA A 19 0.80 3.35 -1.38
C ALA A 19 0.62 2.19 -0.37
N ILE A 20 -0.15 1.16 -0.74
CA ILE A 20 -0.33 -0.07 0.06
C ILE A 20 1.00 -0.79 0.24
N PHE A 21 1.76 -0.95 -0.84
CA PHE A 21 3.09 -1.54 -0.76
C PHE A 21 4.06 -0.71 0.08
N GLN A 22 3.97 0.61 0.03
CA GLN A 22 4.83 1.49 0.82
C GLN A 22 4.52 1.39 2.31
N ALA A 23 3.23 1.37 2.67
CA ALA A 23 2.80 1.16 4.05
C ALA A 23 3.18 -0.24 4.56
N ALA A 24 3.00 -1.26 3.73
CA ALA A 24 3.42 -2.62 4.06
C ALA A 24 4.95 -2.72 4.20
N LYS A 25 5.73 -2.08 3.32
CA LYS A 25 7.20 -2.04 3.39
C LYS A 25 7.71 -1.48 4.71
N ALA A 26 7.06 -0.46 5.25
CA ALA A 26 7.45 0.14 6.53
C ALA A 26 7.23 -0.79 7.73
N ARG A 27 6.43 -1.86 7.55
CA ARG A 27 6.05 -2.80 8.61
C ARG A 27 6.53 -4.23 8.39
N MET A 28 6.74 -4.63 7.14
CA MET A 28 7.31 -5.92 6.79
C MET A 28 8.82 -5.92 7.05
N ALA A 29 9.36 -7.10 7.33
CA ALA A 29 10.80 -7.27 7.43
C ALA A 29 11.47 -6.91 6.09
N PRO A 30 12.64 -6.23 6.11
CA PRO A 30 13.34 -5.81 4.89
C PRO A 30 13.67 -7.00 3.98
N SER A 31 14.02 -8.16 4.54
CA SER A 31 14.29 -9.40 3.80
C SER A 31 13.05 -9.97 3.09
N ALA A 32 11.87 -9.87 3.73
CA ALA A 32 10.62 -10.30 3.14
C ALA A 32 10.25 -9.42 1.95
N PHE A 33 10.42 -8.10 2.11
CA PHE A 33 10.18 -7.14 1.04
C PHE A 33 11.18 -7.29 -0.11
N GLN A 34 12.46 -7.53 0.15
CA GLN A 34 13.44 -7.84 -0.89
C GLN A 34 13.04 -9.08 -1.69
N THR A 35 12.61 -10.15 -1.02
CA THR A 35 12.13 -11.37 -1.67
C THR A 35 10.91 -11.08 -2.55
N LEU A 36 10.01 -10.25 -2.05
CA LEU A 36 8.82 -9.82 -2.77
C LEU A 36 9.17 -9.00 -4.02
N THR A 37 10.07 -8.02 -3.93
CA THR A 37 10.51 -7.25 -5.10
C THR A 37 11.35 -8.08 -6.08
N ALA A 38 12.06 -9.10 -5.59
CA ALA A 38 12.82 -10.02 -6.44
C ALA A 38 11.89 -10.97 -7.22
N LYS A 39 10.80 -11.42 -6.60
CA LYS A 39 9.78 -12.27 -7.24
C LYS A 39 8.80 -11.48 -8.10
N VAL A 40 8.51 -10.24 -7.70
CA VAL A 40 7.46 -9.40 -8.27
C VAL A 40 8.05 -8.01 -8.54
N PRO A 41 8.83 -7.84 -9.64
CA PRO A 41 9.45 -6.55 -9.97
C PRO A 41 8.42 -5.44 -10.24
N GLU A 42 7.19 -5.83 -10.61
CA GLU A 42 6.06 -4.90 -10.70
C GLU A 42 5.80 -4.15 -9.40
N VAL A 43 6.08 -4.73 -8.23
CA VAL A 43 5.92 -4.03 -6.94
C VAL A 43 6.84 -2.82 -6.87
N THR A 44 8.08 -2.95 -7.34
CA THR A 44 9.02 -1.83 -7.43
C THR A 44 8.51 -0.76 -8.40
N GLN A 45 7.90 -1.16 -9.53
CA GLN A 45 7.29 -0.20 -10.45
C GLN A 45 6.10 0.52 -9.80
N LEU A 46 5.20 -0.21 -9.15
CA LEU A 46 4.04 0.34 -8.47
C LEU A 46 4.45 1.28 -7.33
N LEU A 47 5.52 0.98 -6.60
CA LEU A 47 6.08 1.89 -5.59
C LEU A 47 6.63 3.19 -6.18
N ASN A 48 7.23 3.13 -7.37
CA ASN A 48 7.64 4.33 -8.09
C ASN A 48 6.45 5.12 -8.65
N GLN A 49 5.34 4.43 -8.93
CA GLN A 49 4.07 5.06 -9.33
C GLN A 49 3.23 5.51 -8.12
N ALA A 50 3.56 5.05 -6.91
CA ALA A 50 2.97 5.56 -5.69
C ALA A 50 3.21 7.07 -5.67
N PRO A 51 2.19 7.90 -5.41
CA PRO A 51 2.46 9.29 -5.11
C PRO A 51 3.43 9.28 -3.95
N ALA A 52 4.64 9.81 -4.16
CA ALA A 52 5.66 9.80 -3.14
C ALA A 52 5.01 10.37 -1.88
N ALA A 53 4.78 9.52 -0.88
CA ALA A 53 4.40 9.95 0.45
C ALA A 53 5.56 10.85 0.88
N SER A 54 5.41 12.17 0.65
CA SER A 54 6.52 13.11 0.51
C SER A 54 7.62 12.76 1.48
N SER A 55 8.68 12.13 0.98
CA SER A 55 9.89 11.82 1.73
C SER A 55 10.74 13.08 1.95
N GLY A 56 10.07 14.23 2.05
CA GLY A 56 10.62 15.54 2.33
C GLY A 56 9.76 16.23 3.38
N SER A 57 10.18 16.11 4.64
CA SER A 57 9.96 17.07 5.74
C SER A 57 8.54 17.44 6.21
N ALA A 58 7.47 17.12 5.48
CA ALA A 58 6.09 17.43 5.89
C ALA A 58 5.36 16.22 6.50
N LEU A 59 5.47 15.04 5.86
CA LEU A 59 4.82 13.83 6.38
C LEU A 59 5.47 13.32 7.66
N SER A 60 6.79 13.49 7.82
CA SER A 60 7.49 13.16 9.07
C SER A 60 7.03 14.02 10.25
N ARG A 61 6.58 15.26 10.00
CA ARG A 61 6.01 16.13 11.04
C ARG A 61 4.54 15.79 11.35
N GLY A 62 3.79 15.33 10.34
CA GLY A 62 2.43 14.82 10.51
C GLY A 62 2.38 13.45 11.19
N ILE A 63 3.34 12.56 10.95
CA ILE A 63 3.50 11.26 11.62
C ILE A 63 3.97 11.43 13.07
N SER A 64 4.79 12.44 13.36
CA SER A 64 5.12 12.78 14.75
C SER A 64 3.94 13.40 15.51
N ALA A 65 2.98 14.03 14.82
CA ALA A 65 1.79 14.63 15.43
C ALA A 65 0.57 13.68 15.49
N LEU A 66 0.44 12.75 14.55
CA LEU A 66 -0.44 11.59 14.61
C LEU A 66 0.31 10.53 15.42
N GLY A 67 0.28 10.67 16.74
CA GLY A 67 1.10 9.90 17.67
C GLY A 67 1.25 8.42 17.31
N GLY A 68 2.49 8.02 17.00
CA GLY A 68 3.16 6.75 17.33
C GLY A 68 2.40 5.42 17.23
N GLY A 69 1.27 5.39 16.52
CA GLY A 69 0.34 4.27 16.55
C GLY A 69 0.73 3.25 15.52
N ASN A 70 1.36 2.17 15.98
CA ASN A 70 1.67 0.95 15.22
C ASN A 70 0.39 0.16 14.80
N SER A 71 -0.74 0.85 14.65
CA SER A 71 -2.08 0.28 14.53
C SER A 71 -2.55 0.28 13.08
N SER A 72 -3.33 -0.72 12.71
CA SER A 72 -3.98 -0.88 11.40
C SER A 72 -4.81 0.34 11.00
N ALA A 73 -5.40 1.02 11.99
CA ALA A 73 -6.11 2.27 11.80
C ALA A 73 -5.22 3.40 11.23
N ALA A 74 -3.96 3.52 11.68
CA ALA A 74 -3.04 4.53 11.15
C ALA A 74 -2.67 4.23 9.69
N THR A 75 -2.48 2.95 9.36
CA THR A 75 -2.22 2.50 7.99
C THR A 75 -3.39 2.78 7.07
N LEU A 76 -4.62 2.46 7.49
CA LEU A 76 -5.83 2.77 6.74
C LEU A 76 -6.05 4.28 6.59
N LEU A 77 -5.76 5.07 7.63
CA LEU A 77 -5.85 6.53 7.57
C LEU A 77 -4.85 7.12 6.57
N GLN A 78 -3.60 6.67 6.61
CA GLN A 78 -2.55 7.09 5.68
C GLN A 78 -2.93 6.73 4.24
N LEU A 79 -3.38 5.50 4.02
CA LEU A 79 -3.88 5.04 2.73
C LEU A 79 -5.07 5.86 2.25
N GLY A 80 -6.03 6.15 3.12
CA GLY A 80 -7.19 6.97 2.82
C GLY A 80 -6.80 8.38 2.38
N GLN A 81 -5.79 8.98 3.03
CA GLN A 81 -5.25 10.29 2.62
C GLN A 81 -4.57 10.21 1.25
N THR A 82 -3.76 9.17 1.00
CA THR A 82 -3.11 8.99 -0.30
C THR A 82 -4.12 8.78 -1.43
N PHE A 83 -5.13 7.95 -1.20
CA PHE A 83 -6.23 7.73 -2.14
C PHE A 83 -6.98 9.03 -2.41
N LYS A 84 -7.27 9.81 -1.37
CA LYS A 84 -7.89 11.14 -1.51
C LYS A 84 -7.03 12.09 -2.35
N SER A 85 -5.70 12.09 -2.17
CA SER A 85 -4.77 12.86 -3.01
C SER A 85 -4.75 12.39 -4.47
N LEU A 86 -5.03 11.11 -4.72
CA LEU A 86 -5.22 10.54 -6.06
C LEU A 86 -6.64 10.80 -6.62
N ASN A 87 -7.42 11.65 -5.95
CA ASN A 87 -8.82 11.91 -6.26
C ASN A 87 -9.69 10.64 -6.24
N MET A 88 -9.34 9.69 -5.37
CA MET A 88 -10.07 8.44 -5.12
C MET A 88 -10.78 8.51 -3.77
N SER A 89 -11.86 7.76 -3.63
CA SER A 89 -12.54 7.62 -2.34
C SER A 89 -11.68 6.79 -1.36
N PRO A 90 -11.57 7.22 -0.09
CA PRO A 90 -10.84 6.47 0.93
C PRO A 90 -11.46 5.09 1.20
N ASP A 91 -12.76 4.92 0.91
CA ASP A 91 -13.45 3.64 1.01
C ASP A 91 -12.87 2.58 0.05
N MET A 92 -12.28 3.00 -1.09
CA MET A 92 -11.63 2.10 -2.03
C MET A 92 -10.40 1.42 -1.42
N VAL A 93 -9.80 1.94 -0.35
CA VAL A 93 -8.70 1.26 0.35
C VAL A 93 -9.15 -0.13 0.82
N ASN A 94 -10.39 -0.26 1.32
CA ASN A 94 -10.95 -1.54 1.76
C ASN A 94 -11.08 -2.55 0.61
N GLN A 95 -11.26 -2.07 -0.62
CA GLN A 95 -11.33 -2.91 -1.83
C GLN A 95 -9.95 -3.22 -2.39
N PHE A 96 -9.01 -2.26 -2.31
CA PHE A 96 -7.66 -2.40 -2.84
C PHE A 96 -6.78 -3.29 -1.98
N VAL A 97 -6.88 -3.22 -0.64
CA VAL A 97 -6.10 -4.06 0.27
C VAL A 97 -6.20 -5.55 -0.08
N PRO A 98 -7.39 -6.18 -0.14
CA PRO A 98 -7.50 -7.59 -0.48
C PRO A 98 -7.06 -7.90 -1.93
N VAL A 99 -7.25 -6.97 -2.87
CA VAL A 99 -6.77 -7.13 -4.26
C VAL A 99 -5.25 -7.18 -4.32
N VAL A 100 -4.56 -6.28 -3.60
CA VAL A 100 -3.10 -6.23 -3.53
C VAL A 100 -2.55 -7.46 -2.81
N VAL A 101 -3.16 -7.86 -1.69
CA VAL A 101 -2.81 -9.10 -0.96
C VAL A 101 -2.92 -10.31 -1.89
N ASN A 102 -4.02 -10.42 -2.65
CA ASN A 102 -4.25 -11.54 -3.56
C ASN A 102 -3.29 -11.52 -4.76
N TYR A 103 -2.93 -10.33 -5.26
CA TYR A 103 -1.92 -10.19 -6.30
C TYR A 103 -0.55 -10.69 -5.82
N VAL A 104 -0.12 -10.28 -4.62
CA VAL A 104 1.12 -10.79 -4.00
C VAL A 104 1.03 -12.30 -3.77
N LYS A 105 -0.13 -12.81 -3.37
CA LYS A 105 -0.34 -14.26 -3.19
C LYS A 105 -0.09 -15.02 -4.49
N SER A 106 -0.60 -14.50 -5.60
CA SER A 106 -0.47 -15.11 -6.92
C SER A 106 0.97 -15.05 -7.45
N GLN A 107 1.66 -13.93 -7.24
CA GLN A 107 2.99 -13.68 -7.81
C GLN A 107 4.15 -14.14 -6.90
N GLY A 108 4.05 -13.84 -5.60
CA GLY A 108 5.08 -14.10 -4.59
C GLY A 108 4.77 -15.26 -3.64
N GLY A 109 3.56 -15.81 -3.71
CA GLY A 109 3.14 -16.94 -2.88
C GLY A 109 2.47 -16.52 -1.57
N GLN A 110 1.90 -17.53 -0.91
CA GLN A 110 1.01 -17.36 0.24
C GLN A 110 1.71 -16.79 1.48
N ALA A 111 3.02 -17.07 1.64
CA ALA A 111 3.82 -16.52 2.72
C ALA A 111 3.94 -14.98 2.63
N LEU A 112 4.26 -14.47 1.43
CA LEU A 112 4.40 -13.03 1.18
C LEU A 112 3.06 -12.30 1.33
N SER A 113 1.96 -12.88 0.84
CA SER A 113 0.64 -12.30 1.03
C SER A 113 0.22 -12.25 2.50
N ASN A 114 0.54 -13.29 3.27
CA ASN A 114 0.21 -13.33 4.69
C ASN A 114 0.97 -12.25 5.45
N MET A 115 2.27 -12.10 5.17
CA MET A 115 3.08 -11.03 5.77
C MET A 115 2.58 -9.63 5.40
N LEU A 116 2.20 -9.42 4.13
CA LEU A 116 1.65 -8.14 3.67
C LEU A 116 0.32 -7.84 4.36
N GLN A 117 -0.56 -8.84 4.45
CA GLN A 117 -1.84 -8.73 5.15
C GLN A 117 -1.63 -8.41 6.64
N THR A 118 -0.79 -9.16 7.35
CA THR A 118 -0.45 -8.88 8.76
C THR A 118 0.13 -7.47 8.94
N ALA A 119 0.98 -7.01 8.02
CA ALA A 119 1.52 -5.65 8.06
C ALA A 119 0.43 -4.57 7.89
N LEU A 120 -0.58 -4.80 7.04
CA LEU A 120 -1.63 -3.83 6.74
C LEU A 120 -2.72 -3.78 7.81
N ILE A 121 -3.29 -4.94 8.15
CA ILE A 121 -4.46 -5.03 9.04
C ILE A 121 -4.12 -5.41 10.47
N GLY A 122 -2.85 -5.68 10.80
CA GLY A 122 -2.46 -6.16 12.13
C GLY A 122 -2.98 -7.58 12.34
N GLY A 123 -2.10 -8.50 12.72
CA GLY A 123 -2.51 -9.86 13.10
C GLY A 123 -3.41 -9.85 14.32
#